data_AF-A0A7Y8H4B8-F1
#
_entry.id   AF-A0A7Y8H4B8-F1
#
_cell.length_a   1.000
_cell.length_b   1.000
_cell.length_c   1.000
_cell.angle_alpha   90.00
_cell.angle_beta   90.00
_cell.angle_gamma   90.00
#
_symmetry.space_group_name_H-M   'P 1'
#
loop_
_entity.id
_entity.type
_entity.pdbx_description
1 polymer ?
#
loop_
_entity_poly.entity_id
_entity_poly.type
_entity_poly.pdbx_seq_one_letter_code
_entity_poly.pdbx_strand_id
1 'polypeptide(L)'
;MSKHLFFLLTVFSFLSFTYSQQKIEDDLQSALINAKKGVYWALANLQGKKTKFEKSLISDDKLISKVKVSKELNGVKIESTGYYQTIELTVVLYRSSDSLIKDGYIKKGELDDFSDEN
;
A
#
# COMPACT_ATOMS: atom_id res chain seq x y z
N MET A 1 10.02 9.60 -49.63
CA MET A 1 9.79 8.60 -48.55
C MET A 1 8.63 7.70 -48.96
N SER A 2 8.83 6.39 -49.07
CA SER A 2 7.76 5.46 -49.52
C SER A 2 6.57 5.51 -48.55
N LYS A 3 5.32 5.47 -49.06
CA LYS A 3 4.11 5.40 -48.23
C LYS A 3 4.16 4.23 -47.23
N HIS A 4 4.82 3.13 -47.62
CA HIS A 4 5.06 1.98 -46.75
C HIS A 4 6.01 2.28 -45.59
N LEU A 5 7.03 3.13 -45.80
CA LEU A 5 7.96 3.53 -44.74
C LEU A 5 7.27 4.45 -43.71
N PHE A 6 6.43 5.38 -44.19
CA PHE A 6 5.63 6.22 -43.30
C PHE A 6 4.63 5.40 -42.48
N PHE A 7 3.94 4.45 -43.12
CA PHE A 7 3.04 3.52 -42.44
C PHE A 7 3.77 2.68 -41.36
N LEU A 8 4.93 2.12 -41.70
CA LEU A 8 5.72 1.33 -40.74
C LEU A 8 6.17 2.16 -39.53
N LEU A 9 6.59 3.41 -39.77
CA LEU A 9 6.99 4.34 -38.71
C LEU A 9 5.82 4.66 -37.77
N THR A 10 4.62 4.85 -38.32
CA THR A 10 3.42 5.10 -37.51
C THR A 10 3.07 3.89 -36.64
N VAL A 11 3.07 2.67 -37.20
CA VAL A 11 2.80 1.44 -36.44
C VAL A 11 3.83 1.24 -35.32
N PHE A 12 5.12 1.42 -35.62
CA PHE A 12 6.19 1.29 -34.63
C PHE A 12 6.06 2.30 -33.47
N SER A 13 5.67 3.53 -33.78
CA SER A 13 5.44 4.58 -32.78
C SER A 13 4.26 4.24 -31.87
N PHE A 14 3.16 3.71 -32.43
CA PHE A 14 2.01 3.25 -31.65
C PHE A 14 2.37 2.09 -30.71
N LEU A 15 3.12 1.09 -31.18
CA LEU A 15 3.55 -0.05 -30.36
C LEU A 15 4.42 0.39 -29.17
N SER A 16 5.37 1.29 -29.41
CA SER A 16 6.25 1.82 -28.36
C SER A 16 5.48 2.54 -27.26
N PHE A 17 4.43 3.29 -27.63
CA PHE A 17 3.56 3.99 -26.69
C PHE A 17 2.76 3.01 -25.82
N THR A 18 2.19 1.96 -26.41
CA THR A 18 1.45 0.93 -25.66
C THR A 18 2.34 0.17 -24.68
N TYR A 19 3.59 -0.13 -25.06
CA TYR A 19 4.55 -0.80 -24.18
C TYR A 19 4.92 0.07 -22.97
N SER A 20 5.14 1.36 -23.17
CA SER A 20 5.45 2.28 -22.07
C SER A 20 4.29 2.40 -21.07
N GLN A 21 3.04 2.39 -21.54
CA GLN A 21 1.87 2.41 -20.66
C GLN A 21 1.75 1.12 -19.86
N GLN A 22 1.91 -0.03 -20.52
CA GLN A 22 1.87 -1.33 -19.84
C GLN A 22 2.93 -1.43 -18.75
N LYS A 23 4.15 -0.94 -19.02
CA LYS A 23 5.23 -0.95 -18.05
C LYS A 23 4.91 -0.14 -16.79
N ILE A 24 4.28 1.04 -16.94
CA ILE A 24 3.84 1.85 -15.80
C ILE A 24 2.78 1.11 -14.99
N GLU A 25 1.81 0.46 -15.65
CA GLU A 25 0.79 -0.32 -14.98
C GLU A 25 1.39 -1.50 -14.19
N ASP A 26 2.32 -2.25 -14.78
CA ASP A 26 2.99 -3.37 -14.12
C ASP A 26 3.78 -2.91 -12.88
N ASP A 27 4.47 -1.76 -12.99
CA ASP A 27 5.22 -1.17 -11.89
C ASP A 27 4.27 -0.63 -10.78
N LEU A 28 3.11 -0.09 -11.15
CA LEU A 28 2.04 0.33 -10.23
C LEU A 28 1.46 -0.88 -9.47
N GLN A 29 1.18 -1.98 -10.17
CA GLN A 29 0.72 -3.23 -9.55
C GLN A 29 1.75 -3.77 -8.56
N SER A 30 3.04 -3.66 -8.89
CA SER A 30 4.13 -4.06 -7.99
C SER A 30 4.18 -3.20 -6.73
N ALA A 31 4.02 -1.88 -6.84
CA ALA A 31 3.91 -0.98 -5.70
C ALA A 31 2.67 -1.31 -4.84
N LEU A 32 1.52 -1.60 -5.47
CA LEU A 32 0.30 -2.01 -4.79
C LEU A 32 0.46 -3.32 -4.01
N ILE A 33 1.14 -4.32 -4.58
CA ILE A 33 1.46 -5.58 -3.88
C ILE A 33 2.28 -5.28 -2.62
N ASN A 34 3.26 -4.39 -2.72
CA ASN A 34 4.07 -4.02 -1.57
C ASN A 34 3.27 -3.23 -0.51
N ALA A 35 2.40 -2.32 -0.93
CA ALA A 35 1.49 -1.62 -0.02
C ALA A 35 0.57 -2.60 0.73
N LYS A 36 0.03 -3.62 0.05
CA LYS A 36 -0.77 -4.69 0.68
C LYS A 36 0.01 -5.45 1.74
N LYS A 37 1.29 -5.78 1.50
CA LYS A 37 2.16 -6.41 2.50
C LYS A 37 2.24 -5.56 3.78
N GLY A 38 2.39 -4.24 3.63
CA GLY A 38 2.39 -3.31 4.78
C GLY A 38 1.06 -3.30 5.53
N VAL A 39 -0.08 -3.31 4.82
CA VAL A 39 -1.42 -3.41 5.45
C VAL A 39 -1.55 -4.70 6.25
N TYR A 40 -1.20 -5.85 5.66
CA TYR A 40 -1.32 -7.15 6.34
C TYR A 40 -0.40 -7.24 7.55
N TRP A 41 0.83 -6.73 7.43
CA TRP A 41 1.73 -6.64 8.55
C TRP A 41 1.14 -5.78 9.68
N ALA A 42 0.60 -4.60 9.36
CA ALA A 42 -0.02 -3.73 10.35
C ALA A 42 -1.18 -4.41 11.07
N LEU A 43 -2.11 -5.02 10.32
CA LEU A 43 -3.24 -5.75 10.89
C LEU A 43 -2.80 -6.88 11.82
N ALA A 44 -1.79 -7.65 11.44
CA ALA A 44 -1.23 -8.73 12.26
C ALA A 44 -0.50 -8.23 13.52
N ASN A 45 -0.12 -6.95 13.56
CA ASN A 45 0.61 -6.33 14.66
C ASN A 45 -0.23 -5.34 15.48
N LEU A 46 -1.56 -5.30 15.25
CA LEU A 46 -2.47 -4.50 16.06
C LEU A 46 -2.60 -5.04 17.48
N GLN A 47 -2.53 -6.36 17.66
CA GLN A 47 -2.58 -6.99 18.99
C GLN A 47 -1.33 -6.67 19.82
N GLY A 48 -1.53 -6.20 21.04
CA GLY A 48 -0.48 -6.06 22.05
C GLY A 48 0.53 -4.93 21.79
N LYS A 49 0.29 -4.05 20.80
CA LYS A 49 1.13 -2.85 20.56
C LYS A 49 0.39 -1.58 20.94
N LYS A 50 1.16 -0.53 21.24
CA LYS A 50 0.63 0.84 21.34
C LYS A 50 -0.17 1.12 20.07
N THR A 51 -1.39 1.62 20.22
CA THR A 51 -2.38 1.87 19.15
C THR A 51 -1.92 2.83 18.05
N LYS A 52 -0.71 3.39 18.18
CA LYS A 52 0.02 4.14 17.16
C LYS A 52 1.41 3.56 16.97
N PHE A 53 1.73 3.15 15.75
CA PHE A 53 3.07 2.68 15.38
C PHE A 53 3.40 2.95 13.92
N GLU A 54 4.69 2.96 13.62
CA GLU A 54 5.23 3.12 12.28
C GLU A 54 6.32 2.07 12.04
N LYS A 55 6.36 1.51 10.83
CA LYS A 55 7.37 0.50 10.47
C LYS A 55 7.73 0.58 8.99
N SER A 56 9.02 0.45 8.72
CA SER A 56 9.55 0.16 7.38
C SER A 56 9.73 -1.34 7.19
N LEU A 57 9.22 -1.86 6.08
CA LEU A 57 9.46 -3.20 5.58
C LEU A 57 10.54 -3.12 4.50
N ILE A 58 11.66 -3.80 4.74
CA ILE A 58 12.81 -3.86 3.85
C ILE A 58 12.95 -5.32 3.37
N SER A 59 13.14 -5.51 2.07
CA SER A 59 13.43 -6.80 1.44
C SER A 59 14.45 -6.59 0.33
N ASP A 60 15.42 -7.49 0.21
CA ASP A 60 16.44 -7.44 -0.84
C ASP A 60 17.14 -6.08 -0.93
N ASP A 61 17.55 -5.58 0.24
CA ASP A 61 18.20 -4.26 0.44
C ASP A 61 17.39 -3.06 -0.07
N LYS A 62 16.07 -3.22 -0.23
CA LYS A 62 15.15 -2.17 -0.70
C LYS A 62 14.03 -1.94 0.30
N LEU A 63 13.69 -0.66 0.50
CA LEU A 63 12.44 -0.30 1.15
C LEU A 63 11.29 -0.74 0.24
N ILE A 64 10.52 -1.73 0.66
CA ILE A 64 9.36 -2.21 -0.10
C ILE A 64 8.07 -1.56 0.40
N SER A 65 7.96 -1.28 1.69
CA SER A 65 6.77 -0.61 2.23
C SER A 65 7.07 0.18 3.49
N LYS A 66 6.33 1.26 3.69
CA LYS A 66 6.30 2.03 4.92
C LYS A 66 4.85 2.07 5.40
N VAL A 67 4.61 1.58 6.61
CA VAL A 67 3.28 1.53 7.21
C VAL A 67 3.20 2.35 8.48
N LYS A 68 2.11 3.09 8.62
CA LYS A 68 1.78 3.90 9.79
C LYS A 68 0.37 3.56 10.22
N VAL A 69 0.20 3.32 11.50
CA VAL A 69 -1.11 3.10 12.14
C VAL A 69 -1.34 4.23 13.12
N SER A 70 -2.50 4.88 13.01
CA SER A 70 -3.01 5.83 13.99
C SER A 70 -4.32 5.34 14.58
N LYS A 71 -4.48 5.55 15.89
CA LYS A 71 -5.78 5.44 16.56
C LYS A 71 -6.66 6.58 16.08
N GLU A 72 -7.91 6.25 15.75
CA GLU A 72 -8.97 7.18 15.45
C GLU A 72 -10.12 6.92 16.43
N LEU A 73 -11.10 7.83 16.51
CA LEU A 73 -12.31 7.56 17.27
C LEU A 73 -13.00 6.29 16.71
N ASN A 74 -13.27 5.32 17.59
CA ASN A 74 -13.91 4.04 17.26
C ASN A 74 -13.15 3.16 16.25
N GLY A 75 -11.84 3.32 16.11
CA GLY A 75 -11.07 2.45 15.21
C GLY A 75 -9.64 2.87 14.98
N VAL A 76 -9.11 2.49 13.83
CA VAL A 76 -7.76 2.80 13.40
C VAL A 76 -7.72 3.21 11.93
N LYS A 77 -6.75 4.05 11.60
CA LYS A 77 -6.35 4.37 10.24
C LYS A 77 -4.98 3.72 9.98
N ILE A 78 -4.89 2.95 8.91
CA ILE A 78 -3.67 2.30 8.43
C ILE A 78 -3.29 2.98 7.11
N GLU A 79 -2.14 3.63 7.08
CA GLU A 79 -1.53 4.20 5.88
C GLU A 79 -0.34 3.31 5.50
N SER A 80 -0.43 2.63 4.36
CA SER A 80 0.63 1.76 3.87
C SER A 80 1.09 2.25 2.50
N THR A 81 2.28 2.83 2.45
CA THR A 81 2.95 3.21 1.20
C THR A 81 3.79 2.02 0.72
N GLY A 82 3.53 1.53 -0.48
CA GLY A 82 4.34 0.55 -1.18
C GLY A 82 5.25 1.23 -2.18
N TYR A 83 6.49 0.74 -2.29
CA TYR A 83 7.51 1.28 -3.18
C TYR A 83 7.91 0.25 -4.22
N TYR A 84 8.08 0.69 -5.45
CA TYR A 84 8.68 -0.10 -6.52
C TYR A 84 9.31 0.82 -7.57
N GLN A 85 10.60 0.63 -7.83
CA GLN A 85 11.38 1.51 -8.73
C GLN A 85 11.23 2.99 -8.34
N THR A 86 10.64 3.82 -9.20
CA THR A 86 10.39 5.24 -8.94
C THR A 86 8.94 5.53 -8.55
N ILE A 87 8.14 4.50 -8.28
CA ILE A 87 6.73 4.59 -7.92
C ILE A 87 6.55 4.39 -6.42
N GLU A 88 5.78 5.29 -5.83
CA GLU A 88 5.18 5.12 -4.51
C GLU A 88 3.66 5.11 -4.64
N LEU A 89 3.01 4.19 -3.92
CA LEU A 89 1.56 4.07 -3.87
C LEU A 89 1.11 3.91 -2.43
N THR A 90 0.23 4.79 -1.96
CA THR A 90 -0.32 4.73 -0.60
C THR A 90 -1.72 4.16 -0.60
N VAL A 91 -1.90 3.04 0.11
CA VAL A 91 -3.22 2.50 0.48
C VAL A 91 -3.59 3.02 1.86
N VAL A 92 -4.74 3.67 1.96
CA VAL A 92 -5.31 4.11 3.24
C VAL A 92 -6.51 3.23 3.57
N LEU A 93 -6.44 2.55 4.71
CA LEU A 93 -7.49 1.65 5.19
C LEU A 93 -7.99 2.15 6.55
N TYR A 94 -9.31 2.37 6.63
CA TYR A 94 -10.00 2.69 7.87
C TYR A 94 -10.72 1.45 8.38
N ARG A 95 -10.59 1.14 9.67
CA ARG A 95 -11.22 -0.04 10.29
C ARG A 95 -11.83 0.35 11.62
N SER A 96 -13.11 0.03 11.81
CA SER A 96 -13.76 0.19 13.11
C SER A 96 -13.28 -0.86 14.12
N SER A 97 -13.30 -0.52 15.41
CA SER A 97 -13.02 -1.45 16.51
C SER A 97 -13.85 -2.73 16.37
N ASP A 98 -15.15 -2.61 16.11
CA ASP A 98 -16.05 -3.77 15.94
C ASP A 98 -15.59 -4.70 14.81
N SER A 99 -15.18 -4.14 13.67
CA SER A 99 -14.71 -4.93 12.53
C SER A 99 -13.36 -5.59 12.82
N LEU A 100 -12.48 -4.93 13.58
CA LEU A 100 -11.20 -5.50 13.98
C LEU A 100 -11.39 -6.63 14.99
N ILE A 101 -12.34 -6.50 15.92
CA ILE A 101 -12.70 -7.54 16.89
C ILE A 101 -13.32 -8.73 16.16
N LYS A 102 -14.30 -8.48 15.29
CA LYS A 102 -14.99 -9.51 14.50
C LYS A 102 -14.02 -10.34 13.65
N ASP A 103 -13.05 -9.68 13.04
CA ASP A 103 -12.05 -10.34 12.19
C ASP A 103 -10.88 -10.94 12.98
N GLY A 104 -10.86 -10.78 14.31
CA GLY A 104 -9.84 -11.35 15.19
C GLY A 104 -8.50 -10.60 15.21
N TYR A 105 -8.45 -9.35 14.75
CA TYR A 105 -7.24 -8.52 14.76
C TYR A 105 -6.97 -7.85 16.11
N ILE A 106 -7.96 -7.70 16.99
CA ILE A 106 -7.82 -7.15 18.34
C ILE A 106 -8.82 -7.83 19.29
N LYS A 107 -8.60 -7.69 20.60
CA LYS A 107 -9.57 -8.07 21.64
C LYS A 107 -10.50 -6.89 21.98
N LYS A 108 -11.65 -7.21 22.55
CA LYS A 108 -12.59 -6.20 23.07
C LYS A 108 -11.92 -5.40 24.19
N GLY A 109 -12.03 -4.06 24.15
CA GLY A 109 -11.42 -3.14 25.12
C GLY A 109 -10.01 -2.68 24.78
N GLU A 110 -9.30 -3.38 23.86
CA GLU A 110 -7.87 -3.12 23.58
C GLU A 110 -7.61 -1.75 22.94
N LEU A 111 -8.59 -1.18 22.22
CA LEU A 111 -8.50 0.17 21.70
C LEU A 111 -9.03 1.23 22.67
N ASP A 112 -9.82 0.83 23.67
CA ASP A 112 -10.46 1.74 24.63
C ASP A 112 -9.49 2.12 25.76
N ASP A 113 -8.65 1.19 26.22
CA ASP A 113 -7.67 1.37 27.32
C ASP A 113 -6.61 2.47 27.09
N PHE A 114 -6.55 3.04 25.89
CA PHE A 114 -5.62 4.12 25.52
C PHE A 114 -6.31 5.48 25.31
N SER A 115 -7.58 5.65 25.71
CA SER A 115 -8.26 6.97 25.65
C SER A 115 -7.89 7.89 26.82
N ASP A 116 -7.27 7.34 27.86
CA ASP A 116 -7.15 8.03 29.16
C ASP A 116 -5.75 8.62 29.43
N GLU A 117 -4.84 8.57 28.45
CA GLU A 117 -3.58 9.32 28.47
C GLU A 117 -3.71 10.59 27.62
N ASN A 118 -4.38 11.62 28.17
CA ASN A 118 -4.27 13.02 27.76
C ASN A 118 -4.50 13.94 28.97
#